data_AF-A0A7C8AMP4-F1
#
_entry.id   AF-A0A7C8AMP4-F1
#
_cell.length_a   1.000
_cell.length_b   1.000
_cell.length_c   1.000
_cell.angle_alpha   90.00
_cell.angle_beta   90.00
_cell.angle_gamma   90.00
#
_symmetry.space_group_name_H-M   'P 1'
#
loop_
_entity.id
_entity.type
_entity.pdbx_description
1 polymer ?
#
loop_
_entity_poly.entity_id
_entity_poly.type
_entity_poly.pdbx_seq_one_letter_code
_entity_poly.pdbx_strand_id
1 'polypeptide(L)'
;VSGQSEKQDGGQAPDTGGPALLEAAFRALFQARGAEVDPTDAILDWMDPDDEPRPEGAESDYYASLDIPYACKNGPMDSVDELLLIKGVTLDLFFGLPDQEPPQRPLDELVTVRGHPEGMINANTAPEDVLYAVCEARFPGESHRAEQAMARRDEEPFYKLEDLEDLLRSPPPENKETPPEPEIFIVTSEVFRVQGDGMTETSAVRIEAHVKRPAERAAEIVRVLDWRVIR
;
A
#
# COMPACT_ATOMS: atom_id res chain seq x y z
N VAL A 1 -48.23 13.19 11.97
CA VAL A 1 -47.14 14.02 11.41
C VAL A 1 -46.40 14.57 12.61
N SER A 2 -45.23 14.11 13.02
CA SER A 2 -44.26 13.20 12.41
C SER A 2 -43.45 12.56 13.53
N GLY A 3 -43.12 11.27 13.40
CA GLY A 3 -42.11 10.63 14.23
C GLY A 3 -40.75 11.25 13.92
N GLN A 4 -39.97 11.52 14.96
CA GLN A 4 -38.55 11.85 14.80
C GLN A 4 -37.76 10.56 14.97
N SER A 5 -37.09 10.25 13.87
CA SER A 5 -36.26 9.09 13.61
C SER A 5 -35.00 9.11 14.46
N GLU A 6 -34.60 7.92 14.87
CA GLU A 6 -33.35 7.56 15.53
C GLU A 6 -32.14 8.10 14.74
N LYS A 7 -31.22 8.77 15.45
CA LYS A 7 -29.84 8.91 14.97
C LYS A 7 -29.18 7.55 15.12
N GLN A 8 -28.82 6.95 13.99
CA GLN A 8 -27.97 5.78 13.94
C GLN A 8 -26.58 6.16 14.44
N ASP A 9 -26.19 5.42 15.48
CA ASP A 9 -24.85 5.29 16.02
C ASP A 9 -23.92 4.84 14.89
N GLY A 10 -23.02 5.73 14.46
CA GLY A 10 -21.93 5.38 13.55
C GLY A 10 -20.95 4.55 14.33
N GLY A 11 -21.19 3.23 14.38
CA GLY A 11 -20.31 2.28 15.01
C GLY A 11 -18.91 2.42 14.44
N GLN A 12 -18.01 2.98 15.24
CA GLN A 12 -16.58 2.93 15.03
C GLN A 12 -16.22 1.46 14.79
N ALA A 13 -15.67 1.14 13.63
CA ALA A 13 -15.10 -0.18 13.40
C ALA A 13 -14.12 -0.47 14.55
N PRO A 14 -14.12 -1.71 15.09
CA PRO A 14 -13.19 -2.05 16.16
C PRO A 14 -11.78 -1.71 15.70
N ASP A 15 -11.03 -1.03 16.56
CA ASP A 15 -9.62 -0.69 16.39
C ASP A 15 -8.80 -2.00 16.33
N THR A 16 -8.81 -2.64 15.16
CA THR A 16 -7.86 -3.67 14.79
C THR A 16 -6.59 -2.88 14.52
N GLY A 17 -5.47 -3.08 15.24
CA GLY A 17 -4.27 -2.23 15.11
C GLY A 17 -3.60 -2.19 13.72
N GLY A 18 -4.24 -2.75 12.68
CA GLY A 18 -3.76 -2.96 11.32
C GLY A 18 -3.55 -1.68 10.55
N PRO A 19 -4.53 -0.75 10.53
CA PRO A 19 -4.34 0.56 9.93
C PRO A 19 -3.16 1.31 10.55
N ALA A 20 -2.99 1.26 11.88
CA ALA A 20 -1.87 1.92 12.55
C ALA A 20 -0.50 1.29 12.17
N LEU A 21 -0.43 -0.04 12.07
CA LEU A 21 0.80 -0.71 11.64
C LEU A 21 1.12 -0.46 10.15
N LEU A 22 0.11 -0.43 9.29
CA LEU A 22 0.28 -0.10 7.87
C LEU A 22 0.71 1.36 7.68
N GLU A 23 0.16 2.28 8.45
CA GLU A 23 0.61 3.67 8.48
C GLU A 23 2.07 3.75 8.91
N ALA A 24 2.45 3.11 10.02
CA ALA A 24 3.84 3.07 10.48
C ALA A 24 4.79 2.46 9.44
N ALA A 25 4.36 1.39 8.74
CA ALA A 25 5.12 0.80 7.65
C ALA A 25 5.26 1.78 6.47
N PHE A 26 4.21 2.54 6.15
CA PHE A 26 4.27 3.51 5.06
C PHE A 26 5.22 4.67 5.37
N ARG A 27 5.25 5.14 6.63
CA ARG A 27 6.26 6.09 7.11
C ARG A 27 7.67 5.53 7.02
N ALA A 28 7.87 4.29 7.48
CA ALA A 28 9.17 3.61 7.40
C ALA A 28 9.65 3.47 5.95
N LEU A 29 8.74 3.23 4.99
CA LEU A 29 9.05 3.20 3.57
C LEU A 29 9.58 4.55 3.07
N PHE A 30 8.88 5.66 3.35
CA PHE A 30 9.36 6.98 2.92
C PHE A 30 10.67 7.40 3.59
N GLN A 31 10.83 7.06 4.87
CA GLN A 31 12.08 7.29 5.59
C GLN A 31 13.24 6.51 4.95
N ALA A 32 13.04 5.24 4.62
CA ALA A 32 14.06 4.41 3.96
C ALA A 32 14.43 4.93 2.56
N ARG A 33 13.50 5.61 1.89
CA ARG A 33 13.71 6.26 0.59
C ARG A 33 14.34 7.64 0.67
N GLY A 34 14.61 8.14 1.88
CA GLY A 34 15.27 9.43 2.09
C GLY A 34 14.36 10.64 1.89
N ALA A 35 13.06 10.51 2.16
CA ALA A 35 12.15 11.64 2.15
C ALA A 35 12.60 12.72 3.15
N GLU A 36 12.79 13.96 2.68
CA GLU A 36 13.13 15.09 3.55
C GLU A 36 11.95 15.47 4.46
N VAL A 37 10.74 15.35 3.93
CA VAL A 37 9.47 15.54 4.63
C VAL A 37 8.66 14.28 4.41
N ASP A 38 8.20 13.64 5.48
CA ASP A 38 7.33 12.44 5.40
C ASP A 38 5.96 12.85 4.83
N PRO A 39 5.57 12.38 3.63
CA PRO A 39 4.30 12.75 3.01
C PRO A 39 3.10 11.95 3.55
N THR A 40 3.30 11.03 4.49
CA THR A 40 2.25 10.10 4.94
C THR A 40 0.98 10.80 5.42
N ASP A 41 1.11 11.84 6.25
CA ASP A 41 -0.05 12.62 6.72
C ASP A 41 -0.81 13.26 5.56
N ALA A 42 -0.09 13.87 4.62
CA ALA A 42 -0.70 14.51 3.44
C ALA A 42 -1.36 13.49 2.49
N ILE A 43 -0.84 12.26 2.44
CA ILE A 43 -1.46 11.17 1.67
C ILE A 43 -2.76 10.71 2.33
N LEU A 44 -2.79 10.62 3.66
CA LEU A 44 -4.01 10.27 4.40
C LEU A 44 -5.08 11.37 4.28
N ASP A 45 -4.68 12.64 4.41
CA ASP A 45 -5.56 13.82 4.21
C ASP A 45 -6.15 13.82 2.78
N TRP A 46 -5.32 13.56 1.76
CA TRP A 46 -5.79 13.48 0.36
C TRP A 46 -6.92 12.46 0.15
N MET A 47 -6.94 11.38 0.94
CA MET A 47 -7.84 10.26 0.79
C MET A 47 -9.09 10.31 1.66
N ASP A 48 -9.03 10.99 2.81
CA ASP A 48 -10.13 11.02 3.75
C ASP A 48 -11.19 12.07 3.34
N PRO A 49 -12.43 11.98 3.83
CA PRO A 49 -13.52 12.80 3.32
C PRO A 49 -13.64 14.17 3.99
N ASP A 50 -12.84 14.49 5.00
CA ASP A 50 -12.96 15.74 5.74
C ASP A 50 -11.97 16.80 5.21
N ASP A 51 -11.74 17.86 5.98
CA ASP A 51 -10.83 18.97 5.63
C ASP A 51 -10.03 19.37 6.89
N GLU A 52 -9.88 18.45 7.86
CA GLU A 52 -9.11 18.66 9.09
C GLU A 52 -7.68 18.13 8.92
N PRO A 53 -6.68 19.01 8.68
CA PRO A 53 -5.35 18.55 8.34
C PRO A 53 -4.68 17.85 9.53
N ARG A 54 -4.03 16.71 9.24
CA ARG A 54 -3.10 16.04 10.17
C ARG A 54 -1.88 16.91 10.47
N PRO A 55 -1.09 16.62 11.53
CA PRO A 55 0.03 17.46 11.95
C PRO A 55 1.00 17.88 10.84
N GLU A 56 1.39 16.95 9.95
CA GLU A 56 2.24 17.22 8.78
C GLU A 56 1.45 17.21 7.46
N GLY A 57 0.13 17.19 7.57
CA GLY A 57 -0.83 17.02 6.49
C GLY A 57 -1.02 18.22 5.57
N ALA A 58 -1.99 18.08 4.67
CA ALA A 58 -2.40 19.08 3.71
C ALA A 58 -3.82 18.79 3.19
N GLU A 59 -4.69 19.78 3.32
CA GLU A 59 -6.09 19.73 2.90
C GLU A 59 -6.40 20.78 1.82
N SER A 60 -7.68 20.96 1.49
CA SER A 60 -8.18 21.93 0.51
C SER A 60 -7.53 23.32 0.61
N ASP A 61 -7.36 23.86 1.83
CA ASP A 61 -6.74 25.18 2.03
C ASP A 61 -5.29 25.23 1.55
N TYR A 62 -4.52 24.16 1.78
CA TYR A 62 -3.14 24.06 1.29
C TYR A 62 -3.10 24.04 -0.24
N TYR A 63 -3.86 23.13 -0.88
CA TYR A 63 -3.82 22.96 -2.33
C TYR A 63 -4.41 24.17 -3.09
N ALA A 64 -5.40 24.86 -2.51
CA ALA A 64 -5.94 26.10 -3.05
C ALA A 64 -4.98 27.31 -2.94
N SER A 65 -3.97 27.22 -2.07
CA SER A 65 -2.98 28.28 -1.85
C SER A 65 -1.75 28.17 -2.77
N LEU A 66 -1.59 27.06 -3.50
CA LEU A 66 -0.47 26.85 -4.41
C LEU A 66 -0.49 27.84 -5.58
N ASP A 67 0.70 28.08 -6.18
CA ASP A 67 0.85 28.95 -7.36
C ASP A 67 -0.07 28.54 -8.52
N ILE A 68 -0.25 27.23 -8.69
CA ILE A 68 -1.26 26.63 -9.58
C ILE A 68 -2.22 25.85 -8.68
N PRO A 69 -3.35 26.44 -8.28
CA PRO A 69 -4.24 25.82 -7.33
C PRO A 69 -5.03 24.67 -7.96
N TYR A 70 -5.30 23.64 -7.16
CA TYR A 70 -6.19 22.54 -7.50
C TYR A 70 -6.95 22.09 -6.25
N ALA A 71 -8.02 21.32 -6.45
CA ALA A 71 -8.80 20.77 -5.36
C ALA A 71 -8.07 19.58 -4.72
N CYS A 72 -8.12 19.51 -3.39
CA CYS A 72 -7.89 18.25 -2.70
C CYS A 72 -8.95 17.23 -3.13
N LYS A 73 -8.60 15.94 -3.17
CA LYS A 73 -9.51 14.92 -3.66
C LYS A 73 -10.58 14.55 -2.65
N ASN A 74 -10.22 14.55 -1.38
CA ASN A 74 -11.01 14.13 -0.23
C ASN A 74 -11.73 12.80 -0.50
N GLY A 75 -10.98 11.80 -1.00
CA GLY A 75 -11.54 10.52 -1.39
C GLY A 75 -10.54 9.53 -1.98
N PRO A 76 -11.00 8.28 -2.26
CA PRO A 76 -10.12 7.21 -2.73
C PRO A 76 -9.39 7.56 -4.02
N MET A 77 -8.09 7.25 -4.10
CA MET A 77 -7.30 7.43 -5.31
C MET A 77 -7.77 6.52 -6.46
N ASP A 78 -7.87 7.11 -7.65
CA ASP A 78 -8.12 6.42 -8.92
C ASP A 78 -6.82 5.83 -9.48
N SER A 79 -5.68 6.50 -9.31
CA SER A 79 -4.35 6.04 -9.76
C SER A 79 -3.29 6.27 -8.70
N VAL A 80 -2.24 5.45 -8.72
CA VAL A 80 -1.02 5.69 -7.92
C VAL A 80 -0.35 6.99 -8.35
N ASP A 81 -0.50 7.41 -9.61
CA ASP A 81 0.06 8.66 -10.15
C ASP A 81 -0.42 9.91 -9.40
N GLU A 82 -1.54 9.83 -8.69
CA GLU A 82 -2.04 10.93 -7.85
C GLU A 82 -1.10 11.29 -6.71
N LEU A 83 -0.20 10.37 -6.30
CA LEU A 83 0.86 10.68 -5.35
C LEU A 83 1.68 11.91 -5.78
N LEU A 84 1.86 12.14 -7.09
CA LEU A 84 2.58 13.31 -7.63
C LEU A 84 1.88 14.65 -7.37
N LEU A 85 0.61 14.64 -6.93
CA LEU A 85 -0.15 15.84 -6.56
C LEU A 85 -0.06 16.15 -5.07
N ILE A 86 0.54 15.27 -4.27
CA ILE A 86 0.46 15.34 -2.81
C ILE A 86 1.70 16.04 -2.26
N LYS A 87 1.48 16.90 -1.25
CA LYS A 87 2.54 17.61 -0.53
C LYS A 87 3.61 16.62 -0.06
N GLY A 88 4.87 16.94 -0.35
CA GLY A 88 6.03 16.16 0.10
C GLY A 88 6.44 15.01 -0.82
N VAL A 89 5.61 14.63 -1.81
CA VAL A 89 6.00 13.63 -2.81
C VAL A 89 6.77 14.30 -3.94
N THR A 90 8.07 14.05 -4.00
CA THR A 90 8.94 14.53 -5.08
C THR A 90 8.96 13.56 -6.26
N LEU A 91 9.43 14.02 -7.43
CA LEU A 91 9.65 13.15 -8.60
C LEU A 91 10.63 12.02 -8.27
N ASP A 92 11.70 12.31 -7.52
CA ASP A 92 12.69 11.32 -7.10
C ASP A 92 12.08 10.29 -6.15
N LEU A 93 11.22 10.73 -5.20
CA LEU A 93 10.50 9.80 -4.34
C LEU A 93 9.54 8.92 -5.15
N PHE A 94 8.83 9.47 -6.13
CA PHE A 94 7.86 8.75 -6.93
C PHE A 94 8.50 7.80 -7.94
N PHE A 95 9.42 8.28 -8.78
CA PHE A 95 10.08 7.48 -9.82
C PHE A 95 11.23 6.62 -9.29
N GLY A 96 11.66 6.85 -8.05
CA GLY A 96 12.84 6.21 -7.50
C GLY A 96 14.13 6.73 -8.11
N LEU A 97 15.22 6.11 -7.68
CA LEU A 97 16.60 6.48 -7.98
C LEU A 97 17.32 5.22 -8.46
N PRO A 98 17.21 4.87 -9.76
CA PRO A 98 17.72 3.61 -10.30
C PRO A 98 19.26 3.53 -10.31
N ASP A 99 19.95 4.67 -10.25
CA ASP A 99 21.41 4.76 -10.25
C ASP A 99 22.01 4.71 -8.83
N GLN A 100 21.19 4.60 -7.78
CA GLN A 100 21.68 4.40 -6.42
C GLN A 100 22.02 2.92 -6.16
N GLU A 101 22.80 2.67 -5.11
CA GLU A 101 23.15 1.33 -4.65
C GLU A 101 22.68 1.15 -3.19
N PRO A 102 21.65 0.33 -2.92
CA PRO A 102 20.83 -0.40 -3.90
C PRO A 102 19.94 0.54 -4.74
N PRO A 103 19.50 0.12 -5.95
CA PRO A 103 18.62 0.92 -6.79
C PRO A 103 17.26 1.06 -6.13
N GLN A 104 16.72 2.28 -6.11
CA GLN A 104 15.38 2.51 -5.58
C GLN A 104 14.32 2.34 -6.67
N ARG A 105 13.37 1.43 -6.44
CA ARG A 105 12.21 1.17 -7.32
C ARG A 105 11.22 2.35 -7.30
N PRO A 106 10.45 2.60 -8.38
CA PRO A 106 9.39 3.59 -8.35
C PRO A 106 8.24 3.16 -7.41
N LEU A 107 7.48 4.13 -6.88
CA LEU A 107 6.40 3.86 -5.92
C LEU A 107 5.25 3.03 -6.54
N ASP A 108 5.00 3.14 -7.84
CA ASP A 108 3.98 2.35 -8.54
C ASP A 108 4.33 0.86 -8.72
N GLU A 109 5.54 0.47 -8.30
CA GLU A 109 5.94 -0.93 -8.09
C GLU A 109 5.83 -1.37 -6.62
N LEU A 110 5.69 -0.44 -5.67
CA LEU A 110 5.67 -0.71 -4.24
C LEU A 110 4.27 -0.61 -3.62
N VAL A 111 3.42 0.28 -4.14
CA VAL A 111 2.06 0.52 -3.65
C VAL A 111 1.01 0.33 -4.74
N THR A 112 -0.25 0.17 -4.34
CA THR A 112 -1.36 0.00 -5.29
C THR A 112 -2.67 0.57 -4.75
N VAL A 113 -3.48 1.12 -5.66
CA VAL A 113 -4.87 1.54 -5.41
C VAL A 113 -5.89 0.45 -5.79
N ARG A 114 -5.41 -0.73 -6.18
CA ARG A 114 -6.21 -1.90 -6.58
C ARG A 114 -5.81 -3.15 -5.78
N GLY A 115 -5.47 -2.99 -4.51
CA GLY A 115 -5.01 -4.05 -3.62
C GLY A 115 -6.13 -4.87 -2.98
N HIS A 116 -5.77 -5.61 -1.93
CA HIS A 116 -6.76 -6.24 -1.04
C HIS A 116 -7.64 -5.16 -0.39
N PRO A 117 -8.97 -5.36 -0.23
CA PRO A 117 -9.86 -4.34 0.32
C PRO A 117 -9.49 -3.85 1.73
N GLU A 118 -8.82 -4.70 2.51
CA GLU A 118 -8.35 -4.38 3.87
C GLU A 118 -6.87 -3.95 3.90
N GLY A 119 -6.26 -3.69 2.74
CA GLY A 119 -4.85 -3.26 2.67
C GLY A 119 -3.82 -4.36 2.95
N MET A 120 -4.24 -5.62 3.01
CA MET A 120 -3.36 -6.76 3.30
C MET A 120 -2.29 -6.97 2.21
N ILE A 121 -1.10 -7.36 2.66
CA ILE A 121 0.10 -7.52 1.85
C ILE A 121 0.35 -9.01 1.61
N ASN A 122 0.57 -9.42 0.36
CA ASN A 122 0.95 -10.80 0.07
C ASN A 122 2.45 -11.03 0.34
N ALA A 123 2.78 -11.73 1.42
CA ALA A 123 4.17 -11.96 1.84
C ALA A 123 5.00 -12.73 0.79
N ASN A 124 4.36 -13.58 -0.02
CA ASN A 124 5.04 -14.34 -1.07
C ASN A 124 5.48 -13.48 -2.26
N THR A 125 4.87 -12.31 -2.45
CA THR A 125 5.09 -11.47 -3.65
C THR A 125 5.43 -10.01 -3.33
N ALA A 126 5.37 -9.60 -2.07
CA ALA A 126 5.70 -8.25 -1.65
C ALA A 126 7.14 -7.88 -2.06
N PRO A 127 7.38 -6.69 -2.62
CA PRO A 127 8.73 -6.19 -2.85
C PRO A 127 9.54 -6.15 -1.55
N GLU A 128 10.86 -6.25 -1.68
CA GLU A 128 11.79 -6.25 -0.55
C GLU A 128 11.61 -5.00 0.31
N ASP A 129 11.48 -3.84 -0.33
CA ASP A 129 11.23 -2.53 0.31
C ASP A 129 10.00 -2.57 1.22
N VAL A 130 8.92 -3.22 0.76
CA VAL A 130 7.66 -3.33 1.50
C VAL A 130 7.84 -4.26 2.70
N LEU A 131 8.53 -5.39 2.55
CA LEU A 131 8.80 -6.29 3.67
C LEU A 131 9.70 -5.64 4.72
N TYR A 132 10.74 -4.92 4.31
CA TYR A 132 11.59 -4.16 5.22
C TYR A 132 10.80 -3.09 5.96
N ALA A 133 9.98 -2.31 5.27
CA ALA A 133 9.17 -1.25 5.88
C ALA A 133 8.18 -1.80 6.92
N VAL A 134 7.50 -2.90 6.61
CA VAL A 134 6.60 -3.58 7.54
C VAL A 134 7.36 -4.17 8.74
N CYS A 135 8.51 -4.81 8.50
CA CYS A 135 9.32 -5.37 9.58
C CYS A 135 9.91 -4.27 10.47
N GLU A 136 10.32 -3.12 9.93
CA GLU A 136 10.80 -1.98 10.72
C GLU A 136 9.68 -1.40 11.58
N ALA A 137 8.47 -1.25 11.02
CA ALA A 137 7.32 -0.78 11.80
C ALA A 137 6.91 -1.74 12.92
N ARG A 138 7.04 -3.05 12.68
CA ARG A 138 6.63 -4.10 13.63
C ARG A 138 7.71 -4.47 14.64
N PHE A 139 8.97 -4.50 14.21
CA PHE A 139 10.16 -4.89 14.94
C PHE A 139 11.31 -3.91 14.67
N PRO A 140 11.24 -2.68 15.22
CA PRO A 140 12.21 -1.62 14.91
C PRO A 140 13.66 -2.05 15.13
N GLY A 141 14.50 -1.87 14.11
CA GLY A 141 15.92 -2.25 14.13
C GLY A 141 16.21 -3.74 13.91
N GLU A 142 15.19 -4.58 13.69
CA GLU A 142 15.33 -6.03 13.47
C GLU A 142 15.18 -6.41 11.98
N SER A 143 15.90 -5.72 11.09
CA SER A 143 15.81 -5.89 9.62
C SER A 143 16.06 -7.32 9.14
N HIS A 144 16.80 -8.12 9.93
CA HIS A 144 17.04 -9.54 9.65
C HIS A 144 15.74 -10.35 9.51
N ARG A 145 14.62 -9.89 10.07
CA ARG A 145 13.32 -10.58 9.99
C ARG A 145 12.76 -10.54 8.57
N ALA A 146 12.89 -9.40 7.89
CA ALA A 146 12.55 -9.28 6.48
C ALA A 146 13.45 -10.19 5.63
N GLU A 147 14.76 -10.20 5.90
CA GLU A 147 15.74 -11.06 5.22
C GLU A 147 15.41 -12.55 5.36
N GLN A 148 15.05 -12.99 6.57
CA GLN A 148 14.63 -14.36 6.83
C GLN A 148 13.35 -14.72 6.08
N ALA A 149 12.34 -13.84 6.09
CA ALA A 149 11.10 -14.07 5.36
C ALA A 149 11.33 -14.17 3.85
N MET A 150 12.21 -13.32 3.29
CA MET A 150 12.58 -13.35 1.88
C MET A 150 13.37 -14.61 1.52
N ALA A 151 14.41 -14.95 2.30
CA ALA A 151 15.15 -16.18 2.10
C ALA A 151 14.24 -17.41 2.16
N ARG A 152 13.31 -17.43 3.13
CA ARG A 152 12.36 -18.54 3.28
C ARG A 152 11.42 -18.67 2.08
N ARG A 153 10.85 -17.57 1.57
CA ARG A 153 9.91 -17.64 0.43
C ARG A 153 10.61 -17.99 -0.89
N ASP A 154 11.89 -17.63 -1.04
CA ASP A 154 12.70 -17.96 -2.22
C ASP A 154 13.01 -19.46 -2.27
N GLU A 155 13.15 -20.11 -1.11
CA GLU A 155 13.27 -21.57 -1.01
C GLU A 155 11.92 -22.26 -1.24
N GLU A 156 10.87 -21.83 -0.56
CA GLU A 156 9.52 -22.34 -0.73
C GLU A 156 8.47 -21.29 -0.31
N PRO A 157 7.39 -21.07 -1.08
CA PRO A 157 6.34 -20.12 -0.70
C PRO A 157 5.67 -20.48 0.63
N PHE A 158 5.23 -19.47 1.37
CA PHE A 158 4.35 -19.65 2.51
C PHE A 158 2.97 -20.13 2.03
N TYR A 159 2.50 -21.27 2.54
CA TYR A 159 1.14 -21.76 2.28
C TYR A 159 0.15 -21.41 3.40
N LYS A 160 0.67 -21.05 4.56
CA LYS A 160 -0.06 -20.69 5.76
C LYS A 160 0.55 -19.43 6.35
N LEU A 161 -0.30 -18.57 6.88
CA LEU A 161 0.16 -17.32 7.50
C LEU A 161 0.94 -17.60 8.78
N GLU A 162 0.55 -18.63 9.53
CA GLU A 162 1.20 -19.04 10.78
C GLU A 162 2.68 -19.36 10.59
N ASP A 163 3.06 -19.97 9.46
CA ASP A 163 4.46 -20.30 9.16
C ASP A 163 5.32 -19.03 9.00
N LEU A 164 4.75 -17.96 8.42
CA LEU A 164 5.40 -16.65 8.32
C LEU A 164 5.50 -16.00 9.71
N GLU A 165 4.41 -16.03 10.47
CA GLU A 165 4.33 -15.39 11.79
C GLU A 165 5.30 -16.03 12.80
N ASP A 166 5.42 -17.36 12.79
CA ASP A 166 6.39 -18.08 13.61
C ASP A 166 7.83 -17.75 13.21
N LEU A 167 8.10 -17.63 11.91
CA LEU A 167 9.42 -17.23 11.40
C LEU A 167 9.76 -15.80 11.83
N LEU A 168 8.85 -14.86 11.61
CA LEU A 168 9.01 -13.45 11.97
C LEU A 168 9.16 -13.23 13.47
N ARG A 169 8.87 -14.21 14.33
CA ARG A 169 9.04 -14.15 15.79
C ARG A 169 10.17 -15.03 16.33
N SER A 170 11.00 -15.61 15.46
CA SER A 170 12.12 -16.47 15.87
C SER A 170 13.47 -15.84 15.49
N PRO A 171 14.35 -15.54 16.45
CA PRO A 171 14.16 -15.63 17.90
C PRO A 171 13.08 -14.64 18.38
N PRO A 172 12.54 -14.81 19.61
CA PRO A 172 11.57 -13.87 20.17
C PRO A 172 12.08 -12.43 20.05
N PRO A 173 11.21 -11.47 19.71
CA PRO A 173 11.61 -10.06 19.59
C PRO A 173 12.24 -9.56 20.87
N GLU A 174 13.23 -8.67 20.73
CA GLU A 174 13.96 -8.14 21.89
C GLU A 174 13.02 -7.32 22.80
N ASN A 175 12.04 -6.66 22.19
CA ASN A 175 10.99 -5.95 22.89
C ASN A 175 9.79 -6.87 23.19
N LYS A 176 9.47 -7.07 24.48
CA LYS A 176 8.35 -7.92 24.94
C LYS A 176 6.99 -7.23 24.89
N GLU A 177 6.94 -5.94 24.56
CA GLU A 177 5.72 -5.13 24.53
C GLU A 177 4.98 -5.15 23.18
N THR A 178 5.36 -6.03 22.25
CA THR A 178 4.67 -6.16 20.96
C THR A 178 3.16 -6.41 21.20
N PRO A 179 2.27 -5.46 20.84
CA PRO A 179 0.84 -5.61 21.07
C PRO A 179 0.28 -6.80 20.27
N PRO A 180 -0.83 -7.43 20.72
CA PRO A 180 -1.51 -8.46 19.95
C PRO A 180 -1.91 -7.91 18.59
N GLU A 181 -1.57 -8.66 17.55
CA GLU A 181 -1.27 -8.09 16.25
C GLU A 181 -2.47 -8.03 15.32
N PRO A 182 -2.52 -7.01 14.46
CA PRO A 182 -3.39 -7.06 13.30
C PRO A 182 -2.85 -7.99 12.22
N GLU A 183 -3.75 -8.74 11.57
CA GLU A 183 -3.43 -9.50 10.37
C GLU A 183 -3.22 -8.53 9.19
N ILE A 184 -1.96 -8.16 8.93
CA ILE A 184 -1.59 -7.33 7.78
C ILE A 184 -1.06 -8.12 6.59
N PHE A 185 -0.71 -9.40 6.81
CA PHE A 185 -0.19 -10.28 5.79
C PHE A 185 -1.23 -11.30 5.33
N ILE A 186 -1.16 -11.64 4.05
CA ILE A 186 -1.80 -12.80 3.43
C ILE A 186 -0.74 -13.59 2.66
N VAL A 187 -1.06 -14.83 2.31
CA VAL A 187 -0.16 -15.71 1.53
C VAL A 187 -0.74 -16.05 0.16
N THR A 188 -1.93 -15.56 -0.14
CA THR A 188 -2.59 -15.71 -1.45
C THR A 188 -3.10 -14.35 -1.92
N SER A 189 -3.35 -14.21 -3.23
CA SER A 189 -3.99 -13.02 -3.79
C SER A 189 -5.24 -13.38 -4.57
N GLU A 190 -6.23 -12.49 -4.52
CA GLU A 190 -7.37 -12.48 -5.43
C GLU A 190 -7.21 -11.43 -6.54
N VAL A 191 -6.27 -10.50 -6.41
CA VAL A 191 -6.07 -9.41 -7.37
C VAL A 191 -4.73 -9.58 -8.07
N PHE A 192 -4.74 -9.37 -9.39
CA PHE A 192 -3.58 -9.57 -10.24
C PHE A 192 -3.46 -8.41 -11.23
N ARG A 193 -2.22 -7.99 -11.49
CA ARG A 193 -1.87 -7.12 -12.61
C ARG A 193 -1.42 -7.99 -13.78
N VAL A 194 -2.10 -7.87 -14.92
CA VAL A 194 -1.82 -8.64 -16.15
C VAL A 194 -1.37 -7.67 -17.23
N GLN A 195 -0.23 -7.96 -17.85
CA GLN A 195 0.25 -7.22 -19.01
C GLN A 195 0.19 -8.09 -20.26
N GLY A 196 -0.23 -7.51 -21.38
CA GLY A 196 -0.33 -8.19 -22.67
C GLY A 196 0.17 -7.30 -23.81
N ASP A 197 1.01 -7.87 -24.67
CA ASP A 197 1.54 -7.21 -25.86
C ASP A 197 0.78 -7.67 -27.11
N GLY A 198 0.28 -6.71 -27.89
CA GLY A 198 -0.31 -6.92 -29.20
C GLY A 198 0.55 -6.27 -30.27
N MET A 199 0.89 -7.02 -31.32
CA MET A 199 1.73 -6.53 -32.41
C MET A 199 1.08 -6.79 -33.77
N THR A 200 1.20 -5.82 -34.67
CA THR A 200 0.98 -5.95 -36.11
C THR A 200 2.28 -5.61 -36.84
N GLU A 201 2.29 -5.65 -38.18
CA GLU A 201 3.47 -5.24 -38.96
C GLU A 201 3.90 -3.78 -38.74
N THR A 202 2.99 -2.91 -38.30
CA THR A 202 3.21 -1.45 -38.23
C THR A 202 3.03 -0.86 -36.84
N SER A 203 2.50 -1.63 -35.89
CA SER A 203 2.15 -1.12 -34.56
C SER A 203 2.41 -2.17 -33.48
N ALA A 204 2.85 -1.70 -32.32
CA ALA A 204 2.86 -2.47 -31.08
C ALA A 204 2.04 -1.71 -30.03
N VAL A 205 1.29 -2.45 -29.22
CA VAL A 205 0.48 -1.92 -28.12
C VAL A 205 0.68 -2.83 -26.92
N ARG A 206 0.97 -2.26 -25.75
CA ARG A 206 0.90 -2.96 -24.47
C ARG A 206 -0.36 -2.55 -23.73
N ILE A 207 -1.07 -3.53 -23.19
CA ILE A 207 -2.21 -3.32 -22.31
C ILE A 207 -1.84 -3.81 -20.93
N GLU A 208 -2.23 -3.05 -19.91
CA GLU A 208 -2.21 -3.47 -18.52
C GLU A 208 -3.63 -3.52 -18.00
N ALA A 209 -3.98 -4.62 -17.32
CA ALA A 209 -5.28 -4.83 -16.70
C ALA A 209 -5.12 -5.28 -15.25
N HIS A 210 -5.91 -4.68 -14.36
CA HIS A 210 -6.10 -5.16 -13.01
C HIS A 210 -7.30 -6.10 -13.00
N VAL A 211 -7.12 -7.33 -12.53
CA VAL A 211 -8.15 -8.36 -12.56
C VAL A 211 -8.36 -8.97 -11.19
N LYS A 212 -9.62 -9.28 -10.87
CA LYS A 212 -10.01 -10.02 -9.66
C LYS A 212 -10.40 -11.45 -10.01
N ARG A 213 -9.69 -12.41 -9.44
CA ARG A 213 -10.03 -13.83 -9.44
C ARG A 213 -11.10 -14.09 -8.38
N PRO A 214 -12.17 -14.84 -8.69
CA PRO A 214 -13.14 -15.22 -7.69
C PRO A 214 -12.54 -16.18 -6.64
N ALA A 215 -13.02 -16.09 -5.40
CA ALA A 215 -12.62 -16.95 -4.29
C ALA A 215 -12.92 -18.44 -4.58
N GLU A 216 -14.07 -18.71 -5.21
CA GLU A 216 -14.46 -20.07 -5.58
C GLU A 216 -14.04 -20.41 -7.01
N ARG A 217 -13.32 -21.52 -7.16
CA ARG A 217 -12.89 -22.07 -8.47
C ARG A 217 -14.05 -22.38 -9.42
N ALA A 218 -15.27 -22.51 -8.91
CA ALA A 218 -16.48 -22.77 -9.69
C ALA A 218 -17.05 -21.51 -10.37
N ALA A 219 -16.62 -20.31 -9.97
CA ALA A 219 -16.94 -19.09 -10.67
C ALA A 219 -15.96 -18.92 -11.85
N GLU A 220 -16.41 -19.20 -13.06
CA GLU A 220 -15.55 -19.31 -14.25
C GLU A 220 -14.98 -17.98 -14.79
N ILE A 221 -15.34 -16.83 -14.19
CA ILE A 221 -15.09 -15.52 -14.81
C ILE A 221 -14.19 -14.67 -13.92
N VAL A 222 -12.95 -14.50 -14.37
CA VAL A 222 -12.05 -13.43 -13.91
C VAL A 222 -12.69 -12.09 -14.26
N ARG A 223 -12.80 -11.18 -13.28
CA ARG A 223 -13.36 -9.84 -13.50
C ARG A 223 -12.24 -8.86 -13.80
N VAL A 224 -12.35 -8.14 -14.91
CA VAL A 224 -11.50 -6.96 -15.16
C VAL A 224 -12.02 -5.83 -14.28
N LEU A 225 -11.18 -5.33 -13.38
CA LEU A 225 -11.48 -4.18 -12.53
C LEU A 225 -11.24 -2.87 -13.29
N ASP A 226 -10.12 -2.81 -14.00
CA ASP A 226 -9.70 -1.65 -14.79
C ASP A 226 -8.62 -2.08 -15.81
N TRP A 227 -8.43 -1.30 -16.87
CA TRP A 227 -7.35 -1.50 -17.83
C TRP A 227 -6.94 -0.21 -18.53
N ARG A 228 -5.68 -0.15 -18.95
CA ARG A 228 -5.10 0.97 -19.71
C ARG A 228 -4.16 0.49 -20.79
N VAL A 229 -3.98 1.33 -21.81
CA VAL A 229 -2.89 1.16 -22.79
C VAL A 229 -1.63 1.79 -22.21
N ILE A 230 -0.55 1.01 -22.15
CA ILE A 230 0.78 1.50 -21.79
C ILE A 230 1.57 1.65 -23.11
N ARG A 231 2.15 2.82 -23.33
CA ARG A 231 2.94 3.13 -24.54
C ARG A 231 4.42 3.06 -24.24
#